data_AF-A0A2D4KHP1-F1
#
_entry.id   AF-A0A2D4KHP1-F1
#
_cell.length_a   1.000
_cell.length_b   1.000
_cell.length_c   1.000
_cell.angle_alpha   90.00
_cell.angle_beta   90.00
_cell.angle_gamma   90.00
#
_symmetry.space_group_name_H-M   'P 1'
#
loop_
_entity.id
_entity.type
_entity.pdbx_description
1 polymer ?
#
loop_
_entity_poly.entity_id
_entity_poly.type
_entity_poly.pdbx_seq_one_letter_code
_entity_poly.pdbx_strand_id
1 'polypeptide(L)'
;RSGRRGGGFSGMECEARVIEKLPFDKEELEPSPLTQDILERKLSHVCWQVFVSSSAKYSELGHPFGYLKASTSLTCVNLYVMPYNYPVLLPLLDDLFKFHKLKPNLKWRQALDSYIKTMPPYYLVPLK
;
A
#
# COMPACT_ATOMS: atom_id res chain seq x y z
N ARG A 1 -0.76 32.84 3.55
CA ARG A 1 -0.84 32.23 2.19
C ARG A 1 0.39 31.36 1.98
N SER A 2 0.27 30.04 2.12
CA SER A 2 1.02 29.00 1.38
C SER A 2 0.66 27.65 2.01
N GLY A 3 -0.46 27.09 1.57
CA GLY A 3 -0.82 25.72 1.89
C GLY A 3 -0.03 24.78 0.98
N ARG A 4 1.13 24.32 1.42
CA ARG A 4 1.75 23.12 0.85
C ARG A 4 1.00 21.91 1.42
N ARG A 5 -0.04 21.46 0.71
CA ARG A 5 -0.49 20.06 0.80
C ARG A 5 0.55 19.19 0.09
N GLY A 6 1.69 18.99 0.75
CA GLY A 6 2.73 18.08 0.29
C GLY A 6 2.44 16.69 0.85
N GLY A 7 2.20 15.71 -0.01
CA GLY A 7 2.22 14.31 0.39
C GLY A 7 3.61 14.01 0.99
N GLY A 8 3.64 13.68 2.28
CA GLY A 8 4.89 13.31 2.95
C GLY A 8 5.31 11.90 2.55
N PHE A 9 6.53 11.74 2.05
CA PHE A 9 7.16 10.43 1.92
C PHE A 9 7.76 10.04 3.28
N SER A 10 7.09 9.13 3.98
CA SER A 10 7.67 8.44 5.13
C SER A 10 8.16 7.08 4.64
N GLY A 11 9.45 6.98 4.31
CA GLY A 11 10.06 5.73 3.90
C GLY A 11 10.22 4.80 5.11
N MET A 12 9.16 4.12 5.52
CA MET A 12 9.30 2.93 6.38
C MET A 12 9.77 1.77 5.50
N GLU A 13 10.95 1.24 5.81
CA GLU A 13 11.48 0.02 5.18
C GLU A 13 10.52 -1.13 5.47
N CYS A 14 10.02 -1.78 4.42
CA CYS A 14 9.14 -2.94 4.57
C CYS A 14 9.46 -4.02 3.53
N GLU A 15 9.16 -5.27 3.88
CA GLU A 15 9.20 -6.38 2.93
C GLU A 15 8.01 -6.30 1.96
N ALA A 16 8.26 -6.56 0.68
CA ALA A 16 7.23 -6.61 -0.34
C ALA A 16 6.23 -7.74 -0.02
N ARG A 17 5.05 -7.39 0.47
CA ARG A 17 3.96 -8.36 0.66
C ARG A 17 3.17 -8.47 -0.63
N VAL A 18 3.36 -9.58 -1.33
CA VAL A 18 2.63 -9.91 -2.56
C VAL A 18 1.63 -11.02 -2.27
N ILE A 19 0.37 -10.80 -2.64
CA ILE A 19 -0.63 -11.87 -2.73
C ILE A 19 -0.83 -12.14 -4.22
N GLU A 20 -0.43 -13.32 -4.69
CA GLU A 20 -0.46 -13.70 -6.11
C GLU A 20 -1.85 -13.60 -6.75
N LYS A 21 -2.91 -13.65 -5.94
CA LYS A 21 -4.31 -13.62 -6.37
C LYS A 21 -4.94 -12.24 -6.39
N LEU A 22 -4.21 -11.20 -5.97
CA LEU A 22 -4.73 -9.83 -5.97
C LEU A 22 -4.17 -9.07 -7.19
N PRO A 23 -5.03 -8.57 -8.09
CA PRO A 23 -4.55 -7.66 -9.13
C PRO A 23 -3.99 -6.40 -8.46
N PHE A 24 -2.84 -5.95 -8.94
CA PHE A 24 -2.21 -4.71 -8.50
C PHE A 24 -1.80 -3.89 -9.72
N ASP A 25 -1.94 -2.57 -9.60
CA ASP A 25 -1.43 -1.67 -10.63
C ASP A 25 0.06 -1.44 -10.38
N LYS A 26 0.84 -1.53 -11.45
CA LYS A 26 2.28 -1.33 -11.45
C LYS A 26 2.62 -0.25 -12.46
N GLU A 27 2.97 0.92 -11.94
CA GLU A 27 3.33 2.08 -12.75
C GLU A 27 4.84 2.33 -12.64
N GLU A 28 5.51 2.48 -13.77
CA GLU A 28 6.92 2.90 -13.78
C GLU A 28 6.99 4.41 -13.54
N LEU A 29 7.86 4.85 -12.63
CA LEU A 29 8.05 6.26 -12.37
C LEU A 29 9.06 6.86 -13.35
N GLU A 30 8.73 8.05 -13.83
CA GLU A 30 9.66 8.90 -14.57
C GLU A 30 10.91 9.23 -13.73
N PRO A 31 12.10 9.34 -14.36
CA PRO A 31 13.32 9.70 -13.67
C PRO A 31 13.22 11.02 -12.90
N SER A 32 13.56 10.98 -11.63
CA SER A 32 13.55 12.13 -10.71
C SER A 32 14.61 11.96 -9.61
N PRO A 33 14.91 13.00 -8.82
CA PRO A 33 15.83 12.87 -7.68
C PRO A 33 15.41 11.76 -6.70
N LEU A 34 14.10 11.59 -6.47
CA LEU A 34 13.59 10.51 -5.61
C LEU A 34 13.91 9.13 -6.18
N THR A 35 13.72 8.92 -7.49
CA THR A 35 14.03 7.63 -8.11
C THR A 35 15.53 7.37 -8.13
N GLN A 36 16.35 8.41 -8.32
CA GLN A 36 17.81 8.31 -8.25
C GLN A 36 18.26 7.89 -6.85
N ASP A 37 17.79 8.55 -5.80
CA ASP A 37 18.09 8.19 -4.40
C ASP A 37 17.73 6.74 -4.06
N ILE A 38 16.62 6.24 -4.63
CA ILE A 38 16.19 4.85 -4.46
C ILE A 38 17.11 3.88 -5.20
N LEU A 39 17.49 4.19 -6.45
CA LEU A 39 18.35 3.34 -7.28
C LEU A 39 19.79 3.29 -6.76
N GLU A 40 20.32 4.42 -6.26
CA GLU A 40 21.68 4.52 -5.70
C GLU A 40 21.91 3.61 -4.49
N ARG A 41 20.85 3.34 -3.72
CA ARG A 41 20.91 2.39 -2.60
C ARG A 41 21.17 0.95 -3.06
N LYS A 42 20.83 0.61 -4.32
CA LYS A 42 20.97 -0.74 -4.91
C LYS A 42 20.24 -1.84 -4.12
N LEU A 43 19.16 -1.48 -3.41
CA LEU A 43 18.37 -2.40 -2.60
C LEU A 43 17.09 -2.78 -3.34
N SER A 44 17.16 -3.76 -4.26
CA SER A 44 15.98 -4.22 -5.03
C SER A 44 14.94 -4.98 -4.18
N HIS A 45 15.30 -5.39 -2.97
CA HIS A 45 14.42 -6.13 -2.05
C HIS A 45 13.65 -5.21 -1.09
N VAL A 46 14.11 -3.98 -0.89
CA VAL A 46 13.48 -3.01 0.02
C VAL A 46 12.34 -2.31 -0.70
N CYS A 47 11.24 -2.09 0.02
CA CYS A 47 10.11 -1.30 -0.43
C CYS A 47 9.94 -0.07 0.46
N TRP A 48 9.57 1.05 -0.15
CA TRP A 48 9.29 2.31 0.54
C TRP A 48 7.80 2.60 0.49
N GLN A 49 7.13 2.56 1.64
CA GLN A 49 5.69 2.78 1.68
C GLN A 49 5.32 4.21 1.27
N VAL A 50 4.23 4.33 0.50
CA VAL A 50 3.66 5.62 0.11
C VAL A 50 2.37 5.88 0.87
N PHE A 51 2.25 7.11 1.35
CA PHE A 51 1.13 7.58 2.19
C PHE A 51 0.56 8.85 1.59
N VAL A 52 -0.73 9.07 1.84
CA VAL A 52 -1.36 10.36 1.59
C VAL A 52 -1.66 10.98 2.95
N SER A 53 -1.02 12.10 3.26
CA SER A 53 -1.24 12.82 4.51
C SER A 53 -2.73 13.20 4.66
N SER A 54 -3.23 13.13 5.90
CA SER A 54 -4.63 13.40 6.23
C SER A 54 -5.65 12.50 5.51
N SER A 55 -5.24 11.33 5.02
CA SER A 55 -6.17 10.36 4.43
C SER A 55 -6.94 9.55 5.48
N ALA A 56 -6.37 9.32 6.67
CA ALA A 56 -7.04 8.55 7.72
C ALA A 56 -7.90 9.46 8.61
N LYS A 57 -9.03 8.92 9.08
CA LYS A 57 -9.92 9.58 10.04
C LYS A 57 -9.27 9.85 11.41
N TYR A 58 -8.28 9.04 11.80
CA TYR A 58 -7.63 9.07 13.12
C TYR A 58 -6.10 9.10 13.07
N SER A 59 -5.50 9.33 11.90
CA SER A 59 -4.03 9.39 11.74
C SER A 59 -3.67 10.57 10.85
N GLU A 60 -2.82 11.46 11.38
CA GLU A 60 -2.30 12.64 10.67
C GLU A 60 -1.55 12.25 9.39
N LEU A 61 -0.78 11.16 9.44
CA LEU A 61 0.01 10.68 8.31
C LEU A 61 -0.84 9.87 7.31
N GLY A 62 -1.97 9.30 7.74
CA GLY A 62 -2.75 8.35 6.96
C GLY A 62 -2.28 6.90 7.14
N HIS A 63 -2.74 6.03 6.24
CA HIS A 63 -2.27 4.64 6.09
C HIS A 63 -1.71 4.43 4.68
N PRO A 64 -0.84 3.43 4.48
CA PRO A 64 -0.17 3.28 3.19
C PRO A 64 -1.13 2.75 2.14
N PHE A 65 -1.03 3.26 0.92
CA PHE A 65 -1.84 2.84 -0.23
C PHE A 65 -0.98 2.15 -1.31
N GLY A 66 0.28 1.90 -1.02
CA GLY A 66 1.20 1.29 -1.97
C GLY A 66 2.63 1.37 -1.46
N TYR A 67 3.55 1.04 -2.34
CA TYR A 67 4.97 1.19 -2.08
C TYR A 67 5.74 1.40 -3.38
N LEU A 68 6.88 2.08 -3.26
CA LEU A 68 7.90 2.16 -4.29
C LEU A 68 8.87 1.01 -4.14
N LYS A 69 9.36 0.48 -5.26
CA LYS A 69 10.39 -0.55 -5.28
C LYS A 69 11.22 -0.44 -6.54
N ALA A 70 12.54 -0.55 -6.40
CA ALA A 70 13.44 -0.64 -7.54
C ALA A 70 13.21 -1.95 -8.31
N SER A 71 13.32 -1.88 -9.63
CA SER A 71 13.37 -3.07 -10.49
C SER A 71 14.54 -3.98 -10.12
N THR A 72 14.44 -5.28 -10.41
CA THR A 72 15.53 -6.24 -10.19
C THR A 72 16.78 -5.90 -11.02
N SER A 73 16.58 -5.31 -12.21
CA SER A 73 17.62 -4.76 -13.07
C SER A 73 18.19 -3.42 -12.58
N LEU A 74 17.62 -2.84 -11.52
CA LEU A 74 17.99 -1.53 -10.97
C LEU A 74 18.01 -0.41 -12.03
N THR A 75 17.12 -0.48 -13.02
CA THR A 75 17.04 0.49 -14.13
C THR A 75 15.92 1.51 -13.91
N CYS A 76 14.84 1.11 -13.25
CA CYS A 76 13.68 1.94 -12.96
C CYS A 76 13.13 1.69 -11.55
N VAL A 77 12.31 2.62 -11.07
CA VAL A 77 11.54 2.50 -9.83
C VAL A 77 10.07 2.37 -10.20
N ASN A 78 9.39 1.43 -9.56
CA ASN A 78 7.98 1.14 -9.81
C ASN A 78 7.15 1.51 -8.59
N LEU A 79 6.00 2.13 -8.83
CA LEU A 79 4.94 2.29 -7.86
C LEU A 79 4.00 1.09 -7.96
N TYR A 80 3.86 0.37 -6.85
CA TYR A 80 2.88 -0.68 -6.69
C TYR A 80 1.70 -0.11 -5.92
N VAL A 81 0.57 0.08 -6.60
CA VAL A 81 -0.66 0.56 -5.98
C VAL A 81 -1.35 -0.61 -5.30
N MET A 82 -1.73 -0.41 -4.04
CA MET A 82 -2.38 -1.41 -3.20
C MET A 82 -3.65 -0.83 -2.58
N PRO A 83 -4.57 -1.67 -2.08
CA PRO A 83 -5.68 -1.19 -1.29
C PRO A 83 -5.22 -0.35 -0.10
N TYR A 84 -6.01 0.66 0.27
CA TYR A 84 -5.70 1.51 1.40
C TYR A 84 -5.49 0.70 2.68
N ASN A 85 -4.40 0.94 3.41
CA ASN A 85 -4.04 0.16 4.59
C ASN A 85 -3.85 -1.35 4.30
N TYR A 86 -3.24 -1.69 3.16
CA TYR A 86 -2.94 -3.07 2.76
C TYR A 86 -2.20 -3.92 3.82
N PRO A 87 -1.33 -3.40 4.71
CA PRO A 87 -0.66 -4.24 5.71
C PRO A 87 -1.63 -4.96 6.65
N VAL A 88 -2.83 -4.42 6.85
CA VAL A 88 -3.92 -5.05 7.61
C VAL A 88 -4.77 -5.96 6.72
N LEU A 89 -5.04 -5.56 5.48
CA LEU A 89 -5.87 -6.33 4.56
C LEU A 89 -5.19 -7.63 4.09
N LEU A 90 -3.90 -7.60 3.76
CA LEU A 90 -3.22 -8.75 3.17
C LEU A 90 -3.23 -9.98 4.09
N PRO A 91 -2.92 -9.90 5.41
CA PRO A 91 -3.06 -11.04 6.31
C PRO A 91 -4.49 -11.58 6.39
N LEU A 92 -5.51 -10.70 6.36
CA LEU A 92 -6.91 -11.13 6.35
C LEU A 92 -7.23 -11.94 5.09
N LEU A 93 -6.79 -11.48 3.92
CA LEU A 93 -6.99 -12.22 2.67
C LEU A 93 -6.22 -13.55 2.66
N ASP A 94 -4.98 -13.56 3.16
CA ASP A 94 -4.17 -14.77 3.26
C ASP A 94 -4.84 -15.81 4.17
N ASP A 95 -5.37 -15.39 5.33
CA ASP A 95 -6.14 -16.25 6.23
C ASP A 95 -7.41 -16.82 5.56
N LEU A 96 -8.10 -15.98 4.78
CA LEU A 96 -9.30 -16.40 4.03
C LEU A 96 -8.96 -17.50 3.01
N PHE A 97 -7.84 -17.35 2.30
CA PHE A 97 -7.40 -18.29 1.28
C PHE A 97 -6.87 -19.59 1.88
N LYS A 98 -6.01 -19.50 2.90
CA LYS A 98 -5.30 -20.65 3.49
C LYS A 98 -6.17 -21.45 4.45
N PHE A 99 -6.86 -20.79 5.37
CA PHE A 99 -7.55 -21.47 6.47
C PHE A 99 -9.05 -21.61 6.24
N HIS A 100 -9.66 -20.65 5.53
CA HIS A 100 -11.11 -20.62 5.37
C HIS A 100 -11.59 -21.08 3.99
N LYS A 101 -10.69 -21.39 3.05
CA LYS A 101 -11.04 -21.87 1.70
C LYS A 101 -12.11 -21.00 1.03
N LEU A 102 -11.95 -19.67 1.09
CA LEU A 102 -12.90 -18.68 0.56
C LEU A 102 -14.26 -18.63 1.28
N LYS A 103 -14.41 -19.26 2.45
CA LYS A 103 -15.65 -19.23 3.25
C LYS A 103 -15.45 -18.39 4.52
N PRO A 104 -15.73 -17.08 4.47
CA PRO A 104 -15.45 -16.19 5.60
C PRO A 104 -16.32 -16.52 6.82
N ASN A 105 -15.68 -16.80 7.95
CA ASN A 105 -16.35 -17.01 9.23
C ASN A 105 -16.73 -15.69 9.92
N LEU A 106 -17.45 -15.75 11.04
CA LEU A 106 -17.93 -14.56 11.74
C LEU A 106 -16.78 -13.63 12.19
N LYS A 107 -15.71 -14.19 12.77
CA LYS A 107 -14.55 -13.44 13.24
C LYS A 107 -13.87 -12.69 12.08
N TRP A 108 -13.71 -13.36 10.94
CA TRP A 108 -13.10 -12.77 9.75
C TRP A 108 -13.95 -11.63 9.19
N ARG A 109 -15.28 -11.82 9.10
CA ARG A 109 -16.21 -10.77 8.64
C ARG A 109 -16.14 -9.52 9.52
N GLN A 110 -16.11 -9.70 10.84
CA GLN A 110 -15.96 -8.60 11.79
C GLN A 110 -14.64 -7.85 11.61
N ALA A 111 -13.54 -8.57 11.35
CA ALA A 111 -12.25 -7.96 11.09
C ALA A 111 -12.25 -7.16 9.77
N LEU A 112 -12.85 -7.71 8.71
CA LEU A 112 -13.01 -7.00 7.43
C LEU A 112 -13.90 -5.76 7.59
N ASP A 113 -15.02 -5.86 8.29
CA ASP A 113 -15.92 -4.73 8.55
C ASP A 113 -15.22 -3.61 9.32
N SER A 114 -14.37 -3.98 10.29
CA SER A 114 -13.54 -3.02 11.02
C SER A 114 -12.55 -2.31 10.08
N TYR A 115 -11.86 -3.08 9.22
CA TYR A 115 -10.96 -2.52 8.20
C TYR A 115 -11.70 -1.55 7.27
N ILE A 116 -12.86 -1.92 6.73
CA ILE A 116 -13.67 -1.07 5.84
C ILE A 116 -14.04 0.25 6.53
N LYS A 117 -14.37 0.23 7.83
CA LYS A 117 -14.68 1.45 8.59
C LYS A 117 -13.49 2.40 8.76
N THR A 118 -12.25 1.90 8.62
CA THR A 118 -11.04 2.74 8.65
C THR A 118 -10.71 3.37 7.30
N MET A 119 -11.32 2.88 6.21
CA MET A 119 -11.06 3.41 4.87
C MET A 119 -11.71 4.78 4.68
N PRO A 120 -11.05 5.68 3.93
CA PRO A 120 -11.66 6.94 3.55
C PRO A 120 -12.90 6.67 2.66
N PRO A 121 -14.01 7.42 2.81
CA PRO A 121 -15.27 7.11 2.12
C PRO A 121 -15.16 7.02 0.60
N TYR A 122 -14.23 7.78 -0.01
CA TYR A 122 -14.00 7.78 -1.46
C TYR A 122 -13.40 6.47 -1.99
N TYR A 123 -12.78 5.65 -1.15
CA TYR A 123 -12.34 4.29 -1.53
C TYR A 123 -13.49 3.27 -1.52
N LEU A 124 -14.63 3.58 -0.90
CA LEU A 124 -15.75 2.64 -0.79
C LEU A 124 -16.65 2.62 -2.05
N VAL A 125 -16.57 3.65 -2.89
CA VAL A 125 -17.40 3.78 -4.09
C VAL A 125 -17.05 2.76 -5.16
N PRO A 126 -15.76 2.51 -5.49
CA PRO A 126 -15.38 1.47 -6.47
C PRO A 126 -15.54 0.02 -5.94
N LEU A 127 -15.77 -0.16 -4.64
CA LEU A 127 -15.89 -1.47 -3.98
C LEU A 127 -17.35 -1.96 -3.85
N LYS A 128 -18.33 -1.14 -4.26
CA LYS A 128 -19.76 -1.47 -4.31
C LYS A 128 -20.17 -1.90 -5.71
#